data_AF-A0A4Q5AIY1-F1
#
_entry.id   AF-A0A4Q5AIY1-F1
#
_cell.length_a   1.000
_cell.length_b   1.000
_cell.length_c   1.000
_cell.angle_alpha   90.00
_cell.angle_beta   90.00
_cell.angle_gamma   90.00
#
_symmetry.space_group_name_H-M   'P 1'
#
loop_
_entity.id
_entity.type
_entity.pdbx_description
1 polymer ?
#
loop_
_entity_poly.entity_id
_entity_poly.type
_entity_poly.pdbx_seq_one_letter_code
_entity_poly.pdbx_strand_id
1 'polypeptide(L)'
;MRGRTGRTITATTLAGIMLVAGTGCGSAKANVIEQAEEKCGIQSNRGQKIEYAYSQDEGYGDVNTLNCLTNLMPDSIYKHYEADQKKAADYDVNHEPLSDGWDEDGYRWRWRMLFNTQYGPADETILRIEKL
;
A
#
# COMPACT_ATOMS: atom_id res chain seq x y z
N MET A 1 -59.48 -24.18 0.17
CA MET A 1 -58.92 -22.90 0.66
C MET A 1 -57.46 -22.84 0.21
N ARG A 2 -57.20 -22.09 -0.86
CA ARG A 2 -55.86 -21.87 -1.44
C ARG A 2 -55.49 -20.40 -1.20
N GLY A 3 -54.38 -20.17 -0.53
CA GLY A 3 -53.68 -18.90 -0.38
C GLY A 3 -52.21 -19.23 -0.12
N ARG A 4 -51.21 -18.44 -0.51
CA ARG A 4 -51.18 -17.05 -0.95
C ARG A 4 -49.84 -16.81 -1.67
N THR A 5 -49.94 -15.99 -2.71
CA THR A 5 -48.94 -15.26 -3.51
C THR A 5 -47.69 -14.74 -2.80
N GLY A 6 -46.55 -14.72 -3.52
CA GLY A 6 -45.46 -13.73 -3.36
C GLY A 6 -44.12 -14.23 -3.91
N ARG A 7 -43.71 -13.82 -5.14
CA ARG A 7 -42.70 -12.76 -5.42
C ARG A 7 -41.28 -13.19 -4.97
N THR A 8 -40.21 -13.22 -5.78
CA THR A 8 -39.74 -12.20 -6.72
C THR A 8 -38.64 -12.81 -7.63
N ILE A 9 -38.71 -12.60 -8.95
CA ILE A 9 -37.53 -12.63 -9.83
C ILE A 9 -37.00 -11.20 -9.85
N THR A 10 -35.74 -10.99 -9.50
CA THR A 10 -35.02 -9.76 -9.88
C THR A 10 -33.56 -10.10 -10.17
N ALA A 11 -33.25 -10.08 -11.46
CA ALA A 11 -31.92 -9.92 -11.99
C ALA A 11 -31.46 -8.46 -11.75
N THR A 12 -30.20 -8.29 -11.38
CA THR A 12 -29.47 -7.01 -11.54
C THR A 12 -28.02 -7.37 -11.90
N THR A 13 -27.76 -7.57 -13.20
CA THR A 13 -27.08 -6.61 -14.08
C THR A 13 -25.63 -6.39 -13.68
N LEU A 14 -24.71 -7.17 -14.29
CA LEU A 14 -23.32 -6.77 -14.48
C LEU A 14 -23.34 -5.47 -15.28
N ALA A 15 -23.19 -4.33 -14.61
CA ALA A 15 -23.05 -3.04 -15.28
C ALA A 15 -21.63 -2.97 -15.87
N GLY A 16 -21.56 -3.05 -17.20
CA GLY A 16 -20.36 -2.76 -17.95
C GLY A 16 -19.97 -1.30 -17.78
N ILE A 17 -18.69 -1.06 -17.52
CA ILE A 17 -18.12 0.28 -17.55
C ILE A 17 -17.63 0.51 -18.98
N MET A 18 -18.45 1.17 -19.78
CA MET A 18 -17.98 1.89 -20.96
C MET A 18 -18.29 3.38 -20.80
N LEU A 19 -17.23 4.17 -20.98
CA LEU A 19 -17.17 5.54 -21.47
C LEU A 19 -17.66 6.67 -20.55
N VAL A 20 -16.74 7.57 -20.19
CA VAL A 20 -16.85 9.00 -20.56
C VAL A 20 -15.45 9.57 -20.78
N ALA A 21 -15.07 9.81 -22.04
CA ALA A 21 -14.16 10.89 -22.37
C ALA A 21 -14.97 12.19 -22.30
N GLY A 22 -14.63 13.07 -21.37
CA GLY A 22 -15.36 14.32 -21.12
C GLY A 22 -14.56 15.23 -20.21
N THR A 23 -14.02 16.28 -20.83
CA THR A 23 -13.23 17.37 -20.25
C THR A 23 -13.89 18.06 -19.06
N GLY A 24 -13.10 18.30 -18.02
CA GLY A 24 -13.32 19.38 -17.04
C GLY A 24 -13.82 18.93 -15.67
N CYS A 25 -12.92 18.55 -14.76
CA CYS A 25 -13.14 18.63 -13.32
C CYS A 25 -11.78 18.46 -12.64
N GLY A 26 -11.41 19.35 -11.70
CA GLY A 26 -10.15 19.27 -10.99
C GLY A 26 -9.95 17.85 -10.47
N SER A 27 -8.91 17.16 -10.96
CA SER A 27 -8.66 15.76 -10.64
C SER A 27 -8.65 15.60 -9.13
N ALA A 28 -9.74 15.06 -8.58
CA ALA A 28 -9.74 14.58 -7.21
C ALA A 28 -8.60 13.55 -7.17
N LYS A 29 -7.50 13.87 -6.47
CA LYS A 29 -6.41 12.92 -6.30
C LYS A 29 -7.03 11.65 -5.71
N ALA A 30 -6.89 10.54 -6.42
CA ALA A 30 -7.43 9.26 -5.96
C ALA A 30 -6.80 8.90 -4.61
N ASN A 31 -7.63 8.47 -3.65
CA ASN A 31 -7.20 8.13 -2.30
C ASN A 31 -6.12 7.04 -2.36
N VAL A 32 -4.95 7.29 -1.78
CA VAL A 32 -3.79 6.37 -1.84
C VAL A 32 -4.13 5.03 -1.18
N ILE A 33 -4.90 5.03 -0.10
CA ILE A 33 -5.29 3.80 0.60
C ILE A 33 -6.21 2.95 -0.29
N GLU A 34 -7.22 3.56 -0.90
CA GLU A 34 -8.11 2.86 -1.84
C GLU A 34 -7.34 2.33 -3.05
N GLN A 35 -6.40 3.12 -3.59
CA GLN A 35 -5.54 2.66 -4.68
C GLN A 35 -4.66 1.47 -4.28
N ALA A 36 -4.13 1.46 -3.05
CA ALA A 36 -3.35 0.34 -2.55
C ALA A 36 -4.20 -0.92 -2.34
N GLU A 37 -5.45 -0.77 -1.90
CA GLU A 37 -6.39 -1.90 -1.78
C GLU A 37 -6.74 -2.49 -3.15
N GLU A 38 -7.06 -1.65 -4.13
CA GLU A 38 -7.44 -2.08 -5.47
C GLU A 38 -6.27 -2.62 -6.31
N LYS A 39 -5.13 -1.93 -6.30
CA LYS A 39 -3.99 -2.23 -7.18
C LYS A 39 -3.01 -3.23 -6.56
N CYS A 40 -2.79 -3.13 -5.25
CA CYS A 40 -1.77 -3.94 -4.56
C CYS A 40 -2.37 -5.14 -3.81
N GLY A 41 -3.71 -5.28 -3.80
CA GLY A 41 -4.39 -6.41 -3.16
C GLY A 41 -4.26 -6.41 -1.64
N ILE A 42 -4.02 -5.25 -1.03
CA ILE A 42 -3.92 -5.10 0.42
C ILE A 42 -5.27 -4.78 1.04
N GLN A 43 -5.42 -5.05 2.33
CA GLN A 43 -6.53 -4.53 3.12
C GLN A 43 -6.01 -3.50 4.11
N SER A 44 -6.62 -2.31 4.10
CA SER A 44 -6.33 -1.29 5.09
C SER A 44 -7.17 -1.48 6.35
N ASN A 45 -6.70 -0.93 7.46
CA ASN A 45 -7.51 -0.84 8.67
C ASN A 45 -8.56 0.26 8.49
N ARG A 46 -9.79 -0.15 8.15
CA ARG A 46 -10.96 0.73 8.01
C ARG A 46 -10.75 1.91 7.04
N GLY A 47 -9.93 1.74 6.00
CA GLY A 47 -9.65 2.81 5.04
C GLY A 47 -8.67 3.88 5.54
N GLN A 48 -7.99 3.69 6.68
CA GLN A 48 -7.19 4.74 7.32
C GLN A 48 -5.69 4.46 7.35
N LYS A 49 -5.31 3.18 7.47
CA LYS A 49 -3.92 2.81 7.70
C LYS A 49 -3.58 1.51 6.99
N ILE A 50 -2.45 1.50 6.30
CA ILE A 50 -1.78 0.31 5.78
C ILE A 50 -0.48 0.14 6.57
N GLU A 51 -0.22 -1.10 6.98
CA GLU A 51 1.08 -1.51 7.51
C GLU A 51 1.42 -2.83 6.84
N TYR A 52 2.52 -2.83 6.09
CA TYR A 52 2.95 -3.96 5.31
C TYR A 52 4.39 -4.31 5.67
N ALA A 53 4.61 -5.57 6.04
CA ALA A 53 5.92 -6.08 6.34
C ALA A 53 6.31 -7.12 5.28
N TYR A 54 7.54 -7.03 4.79
CA TYR A 54 8.14 -7.96 3.86
C TYR A 54 9.50 -8.39 4.41
N SER A 55 9.78 -9.69 4.42
CA SER A 55 11.11 -10.22 4.66
C SER A 55 11.40 -11.39 3.75
N GLN A 56 12.52 -11.32 3.04
CA GLN A 56 12.98 -12.41 2.18
C GLN A 56 13.46 -13.59 3.01
N ASP A 57 14.21 -13.34 4.08
CA ASP A 57 14.83 -14.38 4.91
C ASP A 57 13.82 -15.10 5.80
N GLU A 58 12.87 -14.36 6.37
CA GLU A 58 11.80 -14.93 7.21
C GLU A 58 10.63 -15.48 6.38
N GLY A 59 10.63 -15.25 5.06
CA GLY A 59 9.68 -15.84 4.11
C GLY A 59 8.25 -15.35 4.26
N TYR A 60 8.05 -14.08 4.64
CA TYR A 60 6.73 -13.47 4.75
C TYR A 60 6.63 -12.16 3.94
N GLY A 61 5.39 -11.83 3.55
CA GLY A 61 5.15 -10.77 2.59
C GLY A 61 5.52 -11.19 1.16
N ASP A 62 5.19 -10.32 0.21
CA ASP A 62 5.37 -10.46 -1.22
C ASP A 62 6.07 -9.18 -1.72
N VAL A 63 7.22 -9.37 -2.36
CA VAL A 63 8.01 -8.29 -2.94
C VAL A 63 7.21 -7.51 -3.99
N ASN A 64 6.28 -8.15 -4.70
CA ASN A 64 5.42 -7.47 -5.67
C ASN A 64 4.47 -6.49 -5.00
N THR A 65 3.92 -6.85 -3.83
CA THR A 65 3.08 -5.96 -3.05
C THR A 65 3.89 -4.80 -2.48
N LEU A 66 5.10 -5.06 -1.95
CA LEU A 66 6.00 -3.98 -1.48
C LEU A 66 6.30 -3.00 -2.62
N ASN A 67 6.69 -3.51 -3.80
CA ASN A 67 6.95 -2.70 -4.99
C ASN A 67 5.71 -1.93 -5.47
N CYS A 68 4.53 -2.55 -5.40
CA CYS A 68 3.28 -1.87 -5.73
C CYS A 68 3.02 -0.69 -4.79
N LEU A 69 3.22 -0.86 -3.48
CA LEU A 69 3.04 0.20 -2.49
C LEU A 69 4.06 1.33 -2.66
N THR A 70 5.33 1.02 -2.93
CA THR A 70 6.36 2.05 -3.16
C THR A 70 6.12 2.82 -4.45
N ASN A 71 5.54 2.20 -5.48
CA ASN A 71 5.08 2.89 -6.70
C ASN A 71 3.91 3.86 -6.49
N LEU A 72 3.20 3.76 -5.35
CA LEU A 72 2.16 4.72 -4.97
C LEU A 72 2.73 5.91 -4.19
N MET A 73 4.01 5.88 -3.78
CA MET A 73 4.66 7.00 -3.11
C MET A 73 4.80 8.17 -4.09
N PRO A 74 4.58 9.42 -3.64
CA PRO A 74 5.01 10.60 -4.38
C PRO A 74 6.52 10.56 -4.66
N ASP A 75 6.97 11.04 -5.82
CA ASP A 75 8.38 11.01 -6.24
C ASP A 75 9.34 11.64 -5.20
N SER A 76 8.89 12.70 -4.55
CA SER A 76 9.57 13.38 -3.43
C SER A 76 9.87 12.41 -2.29
N ILE A 77 8.86 11.65 -1.85
CA ILE A 77 8.96 10.67 -0.77
C ILE A 77 9.76 9.45 -1.23
N TYR A 78 9.50 8.95 -2.45
CA TYR A 78 10.20 7.79 -2.99
C TYR A 78 11.72 8.04 -3.05
N LYS A 79 12.15 9.26 -3.36
CA LYS A 79 13.59 9.62 -3.35
C LYS A 79 14.24 9.44 -1.97
N HIS A 80 13.53 9.77 -0.90
CA HIS A 80 14.02 9.55 0.47
C HIS A 80 14.07 8.06 0.80
N TYR A 81 12.99 7.34 0.48
CA TYR A 81 12.92 5.88 0.65
C TYR A 81 14.05 5.15 -0.11
N GLU A 82 14.30 5.52 -1.37
CA GLU A 82 15.33 4.89 -2.20
C GLU A 82 16.75 5.18 -1.66
N ALA A 83 17.00 6.41 -1.18
CA ALA A 83 18.28 6.77 -0.57
C ALA A 83 18.54 5.94 0.70
N ASP A 84 17.51 5.76 1.52
CA ASP A 84 17.58 4.93 2.73
C ASP A 84 17.74 3.45 2.41
N GLN A 85 17.06 2.94 1.38
CA GLN A 85 17.24 1.56 0.92
C GLN A 85 18.68 1.29 0.49
N LYS A 86 19.28 2.19 -0.29
CA LYS A 86 20.70 2.11 -0.69
C LYS A 86 21.63 2.15 0.53
N LYS A 87 21.39 3.09 1.45
CA LYS A 87 22.17 3.23 2.67
C LYS A 87 22.11 1.99 3.56
N ALA A 88 20.92 1.39 3.71
CA ALA A 88 20.75 0.20 4.51
C ALA A 88 21.40 -1.03 3.83
N ALA A 89 21.38 -1.12 2.50
CA ALA A 89 22.04 -2.21 1.75
C ALA A 89 23.58 -2.16 1.86
N ASP A 90 24.15 -0.98 2.06
CA ASP A 90 25.60 -0.77 2.24
C ASP A 90 26.09 -1.09 3.67
N TYR A 91 25.22 -1.50 4.60
CA TYR A 91 25.64 -1.85 5.96
C TYR A 91 26.34 -3.20 6.01
N ASP A 92 27.55 -3.23 6.57
CA ASP A 92 28.35 -4.45 6.71
C ASP A 92 27.73 -5.43 7.72
N VAL A 93 27.63 -5.05 9.00
CA VAL A 93 26.96 -5.78 10.09
C VAL A 93 26.70 -4.86 11.30
N ASN A 94 25.74 -5.21 12.16
CA ASN A 94 25.48 -4.59 13.47
C ASN A 94 24.97 -3.14 13.47
N HIS A 95 24.25 -2.75 12.42
CA HIS A 95 23.59 -1.44 12.39
C HIS A 95 22.20 -1.48 13.02
N GLU A 96 21.80 -0.34 13.61
CA GLU A 96 20.40 -0.14 13.99
C GLU A 96 19.51 -0.09 12.74
N PRO A 97 18.25 -0.52 12.86
CA PRO A 97 17.27 -0.40 11.79
C PRO A 97 17.18 1.03 11.28
N LEU A 98 17.29 1.21 9.97
CA LEU A 98 17.07 2.51 9.36
C LEU A 98 15.57 2.78 9.35
N SER A 99 15.15 3.88 9.96
CA SER A 99 13.74 4.30 9.96
C SER A 99 13.62 5.77 9.61
N ASP A 100 12.70 6.12 8.70
CA ASP A 100 12.36 7.50 8.36
C ASP A 100 10.89 7.61 7.91
N GLY A 101 10.41 8.83 7.67
CA GLY A 101 9.09 9.07 7.11
C GLY A 101 8.78 10.53 6.79
N TRP A 102 7.85 10.72 5.85
CA TRP A 102 7.50 12.01 5.27
C TRP A 102 5.98 12.13 5.10
N ASP A 103 5.48 13.35 5.18
CA ASP A 103 4.07 13.69 5.06
C ASP A 103 3.84 14.42 3.72
N GLU A 104 3.00 13.89 2.84
CA GLU A 104 2.63 14.53 1.57
C GLU A 104 1.22 14.13 1.13
N ASP A 105 0.51 15.04 0.45
CA ASP A 105 -0.82 14.80 -0.12
C ASP A 105 -1.87 14.29 0.87
N GLY A 106 -1.74 14.63 2.16
CA GLY A 106 -2.65 14.19 3.22
C GLY A 106 -2.38 12.77 3.74
N TYR A 107 -1.20 12.21 3.43
CA TYR A 107 -0.77 10.91 3.93
C TYR A 107 0.62 11.01 4.57
N ARG A 108 0.79 10.24 5.64
CA ARG A 108 2.07 9.97 6.29
C ARG A 108 2.62 8.64 5.80
N TRP A 109 3.83 8.71 5.25
CA TRP A 109 4.59 7.56 4.79
C TRP A 109 5.73 7.31 5.77
N ARG A 110 5.85 6.10 6.29
CA ARG A 110 6.93 5.71 7.20
C ARG A 110 7.50 4.36 6.79
N TRP A 111 8.81 4.22 6.84
CA TRP A 111 9.47 2.95 6.61
C TRP A 111 10.43 2.61 7.73
N ARG A 112 10.65 1.31 7.91
CA ARG A 112 11.74 0.75 8.70
C ARG A 112 12.38 -0.36 7.88
N MET A 113 13.70 -0.34 7.78
CA MET A 113 14.52 -1.30 7.05
C MET A 113 15.51 -1.93 8.02
N LEU A 114 15.51 -3.25 8.06
CA LEU A 114 16.49 -4.06 8.76
C LEU A 114 17.27 -4.76 7.66
N PHE A 115 18.50 -4.33 7.39
CA PHE A 115 19.45 -5.03 6.52
C PHE A 115 20.73 -5.22 7.32
N ASN A 116 21.30 -6.43 7.30
CA ASN A 116 22.56 -6.76 7.99
C ASN A 116 22.64 -6.25 9.45
N THR A 117 21.56 -6.41 10.23
CA THR A 117 21.48 -5.87 11.60
C THR A 117 22.12 -6.79 12.64
N GLN A 118 22.38 -6.26 13.85
CA GLN A 118 22.89 -7.05 14.99
C GLN A 118 21.95 -8.18 15.45
N TYR A 119 20.71 -8.20 14.95
CA TYR A 119 19.68 -9.15 15.30
C TYR A 119 19.60 -10.35 14.33
N GLY A 120 20.49 -10.41 13.33
CA GLY A 120 20.56 -11.45 12.32
C GLY A 120 20.41 -10.91 10.89
N PRO A 121 20.64 -11.74 9.86
CA PRO A 121 20.46 -11.40 8.46
C PRO A 121 18.96 -11.46 8.10
N ALA A 122 18.12 -10.71 8.80
CA ALA A 122 16.71 -10.58 8.45
C ALA A 122 16.59 -9.32 7.62
N ASP A 123 16.59 -9.48 6.30
CA ASP A 123 16.30 -8.41 5.36
C ASP A 123 14.79 -8.12 5.39
N GLU A 124 14.40 -7.21 6.29
CA GLU A 124 13.00 -6.86 6.56
C GLU A 124 12.74 -5.40 6.21
N THR A 125 11.63 -5.14 5.51
CA THR A 125 11.10 -3.80 5.29
C THR A 125 9.67 -3.73 5.81
N ILE A 126 9.41 -2.77 6.70
CA ILE A 126 8.07 -2.39 7.14
C ILE A 126 7.73 -1.06 6.51
N LEU A 127 6.66 -1.01 5.71
CA LEU A 127 6.10 0.20 5.14
C LEU A 127 4.74 0.50 5.79
N ARG A 128 4.55 1.75 6.21
CA ARG A 128 3.31 2.25 6.79
C ARG A 128 2.82 3.47 6.02
N ILE A 129 1.53 3.46 5.67
CA ILE A 129 0.82 4.56 5.02
C ILE A 129 -0.37 4.90 5.92
N GLU A 130 -0.50 6.15 6.32
CA GLU A 130 -1.53 6.59 7.26
C GLU A 130 -2.15 7.90 6.78
N LYS A 131 -3.48 7.97 6.76
CA LYS A 131 -4.20 9.19 6.40
C LYS A 131 -4.09 10.21 7.55
N LEU A 132 -3.74 11.46 7.23
CA LEU A 132 -3.61 12.58 8.19
C LEU A 132 -4.97 13.21 8.56
#